data_AF-A0A1B6CWC5-F1
#
_entry.id   AF-A0A1B6CWC5-F1
#
_cell.length_a   1.000
_cell.length_b   1.000
_cell.length_c   1.000
_cell.angle_alpha   90.00
_cell.angle_beta   90.00
_cell.angle_gamma   90.00
#
_symmetry.space_group_name_H-M   'P 1'
#
loop_
_entity.id
_entity.type
_entity.pdbx_description
1 polymer ?
#
loop_
_entity_poly.entity_id
_entity_poly.type
_entity_poly.pdbx_seq_one_letter_code
_entity_poly.pdbx_strand_id
1 'polypeptide(L)'
;MLKSPTKCPGFYCGRTLLKDGNWSSCGYCPRGFRSNETSICVSCEDEPLFYDWLYLGFMTLLPLLFHWFSIDNVSPLLVTNKSVLILHLSAFIEVGLAAIISIWLADPIGKMEIRCCRIKQLSDWYTLFHNPNPNYENTIHCTQEAVFPLFIIQKLG
;
A
#
# COMPACT_ATOMS: atom_id res chain seq x y z
N MET A 1 -32.99 -13.12 9.00
CA MET A 1 -32.07 -14.15 8.48
C MET A 1 -31.35 -13.57 7.26
N LEU A 2 -30.05 -13.25 7.38
CA LEU A 2 -29.26 -12.77 6.24
C LEU A 2 -29.04 -13.95 5.27
N LYS A 3 -29.55 -13.83 4.05
CA LYS A 3 -29.35 -14.83 2.99
C LYS A 3 -27.86 -14.91 2.70
N SER A 4 -27.28 -16.12 2.75
CA SER A 4 -25.85 -16.29 2.43
C SER A 4 -25.58 -15.77 1.01
N PRO A 5 -24.59 -14.89 0.83
CA PRO A 5 -24.31 -14.33 -0.48
C PRO A 5 -23.80 -15.42 -1.42
N THR A 6 -24.32 -15.42 -2.65
CA THR A 6 -23.75 -16.22 -3.75
C THR A 6 -22.30 -15.80 -3.99
N LYS A 7 -21.39 -16.78 -4.16
CA LYS A 7 -19.97 -16.53 -4.45
C LYS A 7 -19.84 -15.68 -5.72
N CYS A 8 -18.95 -14.68 -5.69
CA CYS A 8 -18.68 -13.88 -6.87
C CYS A 8 -17.81 -14.67 -7.87
N PRO A 9 -17.98 -14.45 -9.18
CA PRO A 9 -17.03 -14.99 -10.15
C PRO A 9 -15.66 -14.34 -9.90
N GLY A 10 -14.58 -15.10 -10.08
CA GLY A 10 -13.20 -14.61 -9.89
C GLY A 10 -12.67 -14.68 -8.46
N PHE A 11 -11.33 -14.69 -8.32
CA PHE A 11 -10.64 -14.84 -7.04
C PHE A 11 -10.55 -13.55 -6.22
N TYR A 12 -10.52 -12.40 -6.91
CA TYR A 12 -10.28 -11.08 -6.30
C TYR A 12 -11.54 -10.23 -6.12
N CYS A 13 -12.68 -10.70 -6.65
CA CYS A 13 -13.96 -10.01 -6.53
C CYS A 13 -14.59 -10.27 -5.17
N GLY A 14 -15.11 -9.22 -4.55
CA GLY A 14 -15.80 -9.30 -3.28
C GLY A 14 -17.08 -8.47 -3.24
N ARG A 15 -17.79 -8.59 -2.13
CA ARG A 15 -18.94 -7.75 -1.77
C ARG A 15 -18.69 -7.05 -0.45
N THR A 16 -19.22 -5.84 -0.33
CA THR A 16 -19.24 -5.07 0.91
C THR A 16 -20.66 -5.07 1.49
N LEU A 17 -20.76 -4.96 2.81
CA LEU A 17 -22.03 -4.81 3.50
C LEU A 17 -22.46 -3.34 3.44
N LEU A 18 -23.60 -3.04 2.81
CA LEU A 18 -24.16 -1.69 2.79
C LEU A 18 -24.80 -1.37 4.14
N LYS A 19 -24.94 -0.08 4.44
CA LYS A 19 -25.57 0.42 5.68
C LYS A 19 -27.03 -0.06 5.84
N ASP A 20 -27.69 -0.38 4.73
CA ASP A 20 -29.07 -0.88 4.69
C ASP A 20 -29.18 -2.37 5.06
N GLY A 21 -28.08 -3.03 5.43
CA GLY A 21 -28.03 -4.45 5.75
C GLY A 21 -28.09 -5.38 4.53
N ASN A 22 -28.09 -4.82 3.32
CA ASN A 22 -27.98 -5.57 2.06
C ASN A 22 -26.52 -5.70 1.60
N TRP A 23 -26.24 -6.70 0.78
CA TRP A 23 -24.92 -6.89 0.16
C TRP A 23 -24.80 -6.09 -1.14
N SER A 24 -23.61 -5.54 -1.40
CA SER A 24 -23.32 -4.87 -2.67
C SER A 24 -23.35 -5.86 -3.85
N SER A 25 -23.40 -5.33 -5.07
CA SER A 25 -23.02 -6.09 -6.26
C SER A 25 -21.56 -6.57 -6.15
N CYS A 26 -21.21 -7.64 -6.87
CA CYS A 26 -19.82 -8.12 -6.96
C CYS A 26 -18.94 -7.06 -7.63
N GLY A 27 -17.84 -6.70 -6.99
CA GLY A 27 -16.89 -5.72 -7.51
C GLY A 27 -15.55 -5.79 -6.79
N TYR A 28 -14.79 -4.69 -6.86
CA TYR A 28 -13.53 -4.54 -6.15
C TYR A 28 -13.76 -4.28 -4.66
N CYS A 29 -12.86 -4.76 -3.80
CA CYS A 29 -12.88 -4.37 -2.39
C CYS A 29 -12.17 -3.02 -2.20
N PRO A 30 -12.59 -2.22 -1.21
CA PRO A 30 -11.90 -0.97 -0.88
C PRO A 30 -10.46 -1.23 -0.41
N ARG A 31 -9.61 -0.21 -0.52
CA ARG A 31 -8.21 -0.30 -0.10
C ARG A 31 -8.07 -0.74 1.36
N GLY A 32 -7.16 -1.67 1.64
CA GLY A 32 -7.00 -2.29 2.97
C GLY A 32 -7.97 -3.43 3.27
N PHE A 33 -8.81 -3.82 2.30
CA PHE A 33 -9.68 -4.99 2.39
C PHE A 33 -9.32 -6.02 1.33
N ARG A 34 -9.53 -7.30 1.65
CA ARG A 34 -9.30 -8.42 0.74
C ARG A 34 -10.52 -9.32 0.69
N SER A 35 -10.77 -9.91 -0.47
CA SER A 35 -11.83 -10.91 -0.60
C SER A 35 -11.45 -12.24 0.06
N ASN A 36 -12.36 -12.81 0.84
CA ASN A 36 -12.24 -14.17 1.39
C ASN A 36 -12.80 -15.24 0.42
N GLU A 37 -12.72 -16.53 0.79
CA GLU A 37 -13.19 -17.67 -0.02
C GLU A 37 -14.68 -17.60 -0.39
N THR A 38 -15.47 -16.92 0.44
CA THR A 38 -16.90 -16.64 0.25
C THR A 38 -17.19 -15.38 -0.56
N SER A 39 -16.17 -14.74 -1.14
CA SER A 39 -16.27 -13.48 -1.88
C SER A 39 -16.77 -12.29 -1.06
N ILE A 40 -16.40 -12.22 0.21
CA ILE A 40 -16.71 -11.11 1.12
C ILE A 40 -15.43 -10.31 1.38
N CYS A 41 -15.53 -8.98 1.29
CA CYS A 41 -14.43 -8.09 1.61
C CYS A 41 -14.20 -8.03 3.12
N VAL A 42 -13.06 -8.52 3.58
CA VAL A 42 -12.61 -8.49 4.97
C VAL A 42 -11.43 -7.55 5.12
N SER A 43 -11.36 -6.82 6.24
CA SER A 43 -10.22 -5.93 6.52
C SER A 43 -8.96 -6.76 6.72
N CYS A 44 -7.84 -6.27 6.19
CA CYS A 44 -6.55 -6.87 6.46
C CYS A 44 -6.01 -6.41 7.81
N GLU A 45 -5.58 -7.36 8.63
CA GLU A 45 -5.02 -7.14 9.97
C GLU A 45 -3.66 -7.84 10.11
N ASP A 46 -3.01 -8.21 9.01
CA ASP A 46 -1.69 -8.82 9.07
C ASP A 46 -0.62 -7.77 9.39
N GLU A 47 0.48 -8.23 10.00
CA GLU A 47 1.65 -7.41 10.33
C GLU A 47 2.76 -7.55 9.29
N PRO A 48 3.53 -6.48 9.02
CA PRO A 48 4.64 -6.49 8.08
C PRO A 48 5.72 -7.48 8.52
N LEU A 49 6.26 -8.23 7.56
CA LEU A 49 7.37 -9.12 7.77
C LEU A 49 8.69 -8.34 7.84
N PHE A 50 9.75 -8.99 8.31
CA PHE A 50 11.09 -8.40 8.34
C PHE A 50 11.56 -7.90 6.96
N TYR A 51 11.20 -8.62 5.90
CA TYR A 51 11.50 -8.20 4.52
C TYR A 51 10.85 -6.86 4.16
N ASP A 52 9.60 -6.64 4.59
CA ASP A 52 8.87 -5.41 4.30
C ASP A 52 9.52 -4.22 5.01
N TRP A 53 10.03 -4.42 6.23
CA TRP A 53 10.81 -3.41 6.96
C TRP A 53 12.15 -3.09 6.29
N LEU A 54 12.88 -4.11 5.81
CA LEU A 54 14.11 -3.90 5.04
C LEU A 54 13.84 -3.11 3.76
N TYR A 55 12.74 -3.43 3.08
CA TYR A 55 12.32 -2.71 1.89
C TYR A 55 11.96 -1.25 2.19
N LEU A 56 11.21 -0.98 3.27
CA LEU A 56 10.94 0.38 3.72
C LEU A 56 12.22 1.14 4.06
N GLY A 57 13.18 0.49 4.73
CA GLY A 57 14.50 1.08 4.99
C GLY A 57 15.28 1.38 3.71
N PHE A 58 15.21 0.52 2.70
CA PHE A 58 15.83 0.79 1.40
C PHE A 58 15.15 1.98 0.69
N MET A 59 13.82 2.06 0.75
CA MET A 59 13.04 3.14 0.14
C MET A 59 13.27 4.50 0.81
N THR A 60 13.68 4.54 2.09
CA THR A 60 14.07 5.78 2.77
C THR A 60 15.54 6.12 2.54
N LEU A 61 16.42 5.11 2.44
CA LEU A 61 17.84 5.29 2.16
C LEU A 61 18.10 5.85 0.76
N LEU A 62 17.34 5.40 -0.24
CA LEU A 62 17.57 5.80 -1.63
C LEU A 62 17.43 7.32 -1.86
N PRO A 63 16.34 7.99 -1.43
CA PRO A 63 16.25 9.46 -1.47
C PRO A 63 17.38 10.15 -0.70
N LEU A 64 17.77 9.63 0.47
CA LEU A 64 18.87 10.20 1.26
C LEU A 64 20.19 10.18 0.48
N LEU A 65 20.52 9.05 -0.15
CA LEU A 65 21.70 8.92 -1.00
C LEU A 65 21.64 9.88 -2.19
N PHE A 66 20.48 10.05 -2.82
CA PHE A 66 20.31 11.02 -3.90
C PHE A 66 20.49 12.47 -3.42
N HIS A 67 19.98 12.82 -2.25
CA HIS A 67 20.20 14.14 -1.65
C HIS A 67 21.69 14.38 -1.39
N TRP A 68 22.37 13.45 -0.73
CA TRP A 68 23.80 13.58 -0.45
C TRP A 68 24.64 13.64 -1.72
N PHE A 69 24.36 12.78 -2.71
CA PHE A 69 25.01 12.84 -4.02
C PHE A 69 24.80 14.20 -4.69
N SER A 70 23.59 14.76 -4.64
CA SER A 70 23.29 16.08 -5.21
C SER A 70 24.05 17.19 -4.47
N ILE A 71 24.16 17.10 -3.15
CA ILE A 71 24.93 18.03 -2.32
C ILE A 71 26.42 17.97 -2.67
N ASP A 72 26.97 16.77 -2.84
CA ASP A 72 28.37 16.56 -3.18
C ASP A 72 28.73 17.11 -4.57
N ASN A 73 27.83 16.97 -5.55
CA ASN A 73 28.03 17.57 -6.87
C ASN A 73 28.00 19.11 -6.84
N VAL A 74 27.28 19.71 -5.89
CA VAL A 74 27.22 21.17 -5.69
C VAL A 74 28.30 21.65 -4.71
N SER A 75 28.96 20.74 -3.97
CA SER A 75 29.98 21.06 -2.97
C SER A 75 31.14 21.93 -3.48
N PRO A 76 31.63 21.83 -4.73
CA PRO A 76 32.68 22.72 -5.24
C PRO A 76 32.22 24.18 -5.39
N LEU A 77 30.90 24.41 -5.46
CA LEU A 77 30.29 25.75 -5.53
C LEU A 77 30.06 26.35 -4.13
N LEU A 78 30.13 25.54 -3.07
CA LEU A 78 29.94 25.97 -1.69
C LEU A 78 31.28 26.42 -1.10
N VAL A 79 31.33 27.67 -0.63
CA VAL A 79 32.57 28.33 -0.17
C VAL A 79 33.11 27.76 1.15
N THR A 80 32.30 27.07 1.94
CA THR A 80 32.67 26.65 3.31
C THR A 80 32.21 25.22 3.63
N ASN A 81 33.13 24.39 4.14
CA ASN A 81 32.87 23.00 4.56
C ASN A 81 31.74 22.87 5.62
N LYS A 82 31.56 23.89 6.47
CA LYS A 82 30.47 23.94 7.45
C LYS A 82 29.08 23.99 6.79
N SER A 83 28.93 24.71 5.68
CA SER A 83 27.67 24.81 4.95
C SER A 83 27.28 23.48 4.31
N VAL A 84 28.27 22.74 3.79
CA VAL A 84 28.08 21.38 3.25
C VAL A 84 27.59 20.43 4.35
N LEU A 85 28.20 20.47 5.54
CA LEU A 85 27.81 19.63 6.68
C LEU A 85 26.39 19.92 7.18
N ILE A 86 25.99 21.20 7.23
CA ILE A 86 24.63 21.60 7.61
C ILE A 86 23.60 21.04 6.61
N LEU A 87 23.92 21.06 5.31
CA LEU A 87 23.02 20.58 4.26
C LEU A 87 22.84 19.05 4.30
N HIS A 88 23.91 18.32 4.60
CA HIS A 88 23.83 16.87 4.84
C HIS A 88 22.95 16.53 6.04
N LEU A 89 23.12 17.29 7.13
CA LEU A 89 22.30 17.12 8.34
C LEU A 89 20.83 17.47 8.10
N SER A 90 20.55 18.54 7.35
CA SER A 90 19.17 18.92 7.02
C SER A 90 18.50 17.86 6.17
N ALA A 91 19.18 17.34 5.14
CA ALA A 91 18.66 16.27 4.30
C ALA A 91 18.39 14.99 5.11
N PHE A 92 19.27 14.65 6.06
CA PHE A 92 19.05 13.51 6.95
C PHE A 92 17.80 13.69 7.83
N ILE A 93 17.62 14.87 8.42
CA ILE A 93 16.45 15.19 9.25
C ILE A 93 15.17 15.19 8.40
N GLU A 94 15.19 15.79 7.22
CA GLU A 94 14.04 15.88 6.33
C GLU A 94 13.56 14.50 5.89
N VAL A 95 14.46 13.64 5.42
CA VAL A 95 14.13 12.28 5.00
C VAL A 95 13.69 11.42 6.19
N GLY A 96 14.37 11.55 7.34
CA GLY A 96 14.01 10.82 8.56
C GLY A 96 12.62 11.19 9.08
N LEU A 97 12.32 12.49 9.15
CA LEU A 97 11.00 12.97 9.54
C LEU A 97 9.93 12.56 8.53
N ALA A 98 10.21 12.66 7.23
CA ALA A 98 9.30 12.21 6.18
C ALA A 98 8.97 10.72 6.32
N ALA A 99 9.94 9.87 6.62
CA ALA A 99 9.73 8.45 6.85
C ALA A 99 8.85 8.18 8.07
N ILE A 100 9.14 8.83 9.21
CA ILE A 100 8.36 8.68 10.46
C ILE A 100 6.92 9.15 10.25
N ILE A 101 6.74 10.35 9.67
CA ILE A 101 5.42 10.92 9.39
C ILE A 101 4.63 10.03 8.42
N SER A 102 5.29 9.46 7.40
CA SER A 102 4.64 8.56 6.45
C SER A 102 4.12 7.29 7.13
N ILE A 103 4.88 6.71 8.06
CA ILE A 103 4.42 5.56 8.86
C ILE A 103 3.29 5.96 9.79
N TRP A 104 3.36 7.14 10.41
CA TRP A 104 2.34 7.62 11.34
C TRP A 104 0.99 7.94 10.66
N LEU A 105 1.04 8.37 9.39
CA LEU A 105 -0.12 8.59 8.53
C LEU A 105 -0.61 7.31 7.83
N ALA A 106 0.10 6.19 7.95
CA ALA A 106 -0.34 4.91 7.41
C ALA A 106 -1.62 4.46 8.12
N ASP A 107 -2.49 3.72 7.44
CA ASP A 107 -3.65 3.11 8.09
C ASP A 107 -3.19 2.01 9.07
N PRO A 108 -3.61 2.04 10.35
CA PRO A 108 -4.47 3.02 11.01
C PRO A 108 -3.73 4.27 11.51
N ILE A 109 -4.26 5.45 11.15
CA ILE A 109 -3.66 6.75 11.47
C ILE A 109 -3.45 6.90 12.98
N GLY A 110 -2.24 7.31 13.38
CA GLY A 110 -1.91 7.62 14.77
C GLY A 110 -1.35 6.46 15.58
N LYS A 111 -1.30 5.24 15.02
CA LYS A 111 -0.61 4.10 15.61
C LYS A 111 0.71 3.84 14.89
N MET A 112 1.76 3.47 15.62
CA MET A 112 3.05 3.04 15.05
C MET A 112 2.99 1.57 14.58
N GLU A 113 1.86 1.17 14.00
CA GLU A 113 1.60 -0.19 13.53
C GLU A 113 1.09 -0.08 12.10
N ILE A 114 1.71 -0.80 11.17
CA ILE A 114 1.30 -0.82 9.77
C ILE A 114 0.41 -2.04 9.57
N ARG A 115 -0.81 -1.84 9.08
CA ARG A 115 -1.65 -2.96 8.64
C ARG A 115 -1.29 -3.36 7.22
N CYS A 116 -1.12 -4.65 6.98
CA CYS A 116 -0.82 -5.17 5.66
C CYS A 116 -1.76 -6.31 5.26
N CYS A 117 -1.89 -6.54 3.95
CA CYS A 117 -2.47 -7.75 3.38
C CYS A 117 -1.32 -8.62 2.85
N ARG A 118 -1.08 -9.79 3.44
CA ARG A 118 0.03 -10.65 3.02
C ARG A 118 -0.18 -11.27 1.65
N ILE A 119 0.92 -11.52 0.94
CA ILE A 119 0.92 -12.26 -0.33
C ILE A 119 0.56 -13.72 -0.02
N LYS A 120 -0.43 -14.27 -0.73
CA LYS A 120 -0.74 -15.70 -0.67
C LYS A 120 -0.25 -16.43 -1.93
N GLN A 121 -0.25 -15.74 -3.07
CA GLN A 121 0.10 -16.30 -4.36
C GLN A 121 0.70 -15.21 -5.27
N LEU A 122 1.52 -15.61 -6.24
CA LEU A 122 2.18 -14.68 -7.18
C LEU A 122 1.17 -13.86 -8.00
N SER A 123 -0.01 -14.40 -8.28
CA SER A 123 -1.09 -13.69 -8.97
C SER A 123 -1.63 -12.49 -8.18
N ASP A 124 -1.38 -12.41 -6.86
CA ASP A 124 -1.83 -11.29 -6.02
C ASP A 124 -1.17 -9.96 -6.41
N TRP A 125 0.00 -10.00 -7.06
CA TRP A 125 0.69 -8.83 -7.61
C TRP A 125 0.05 -8.34 -8.91
N TYR A 126 -0.74 -9.18 -9.59
CA TYR A 126 -1.24 -8.94 -10.94
C TYR A 126 -2.74 -9.18 -11.05
N THR A 127 -3.51 -8.65 -10.09
CA THR A 127 -4.98 -8.81 -10.05
C THR A 127 -5.68 -8.33 -11.32
N LEU A 128 -5.06 -7.39 -12.05
CA LEU A 128 -5.50 -6.90 -13.35
C LEU A 128 -5.75 -8.02 -14.39
N PHE A 129 -4.91 -9.05 -14.40
CA PHE A 129 -5.02 -10.16 -15.36
C PHE A 129 -6.02 -11.24 -14.94
N HIS A 130 -6.57 -11.14 -13.73
CA HIS A 130 -7.48 -12.13 -13.15
C HIS A 130 -8.93 -11.61 -13.03
N ASN A 131 -9.30 -10.63 -13.86
CA ASN A 131 -10.69 -10.17 -13.97
C ASN A 131 -11.57 -11.25 -14.61
N PRO A 132 -12.68 -11.65 -13.96
CA PRO A 132 -13.59 -12.64 -14.52
C PRO A 132 -14.47 -12.04 -15.63
N ASN A 133 -14.77 -12.86 -16.63
CA ASN A 133 -15.74 -12.56 -17.68
C ASN A 133 -16.86 -13.62 -17.66
N PRO A 134 -17.85 -13.51 -16.75
CA PRO A 134 -18.97 -14.45 -16.70
C PRO A 134 -19.75 -14.43 -18.03
N ASN A 135 -19.94 -15.62 -18.61
CA ASN A 135 -20.65 -15.84 -19.88
C ASN A 135 -20.11 -15.07 -21.09
N TYR A 136 -18.89 -14.52 -21.03
CA TYR A 136 -18.28 -13.72 -22.10
C TYR A 136 -19.05 -12.45 -22.51
N GLU A 137 -20.10 -12.06 -21.78
CA GLU A 137 -20.93 -10.90 -22.10
C GLU A 137 -20.38 -9.61 -21.49
N ASN A 138 -19.91 -9.67 -20.24
CA ASN A 138 -19.42 -8.51 -19.50
C ASN A 138 -18.25 -8.88 -18.59
N THR A 139 -17.16 -8.10 -18.65
CA THR A 139 -16.02 -8.27 -17.73
C THR A 139 -16.29 -7.49 -16.45
N ILE A 140 -16.22 -8.17 -15.30
CA ILE A 140 -16.33 -7.51 -14.01
C ILE A 140 -14.93 -7.11 -13.58
N HIS A 141 -14.72 -5.81 -13.36
CA HIS A 141 -13.44 -5.28 -12.93
C HIS A 141 -13.30 -5.40 -11.41
N CYS A 142 -12.45 -6.31 -10.98
CA CYS A 142 -12.14 -6.58 -9.57
C CYS A 142 -10.68 -6.29 -9.24
N THR A 143 -10.07 -5.41 -10.03
CA THR A 143 -8.67 -5.02 -9.90
C THR A 143 -8.51 -4.20 -8.64
N GLN A 144 -7.74 -4.74 -7.71
CA GLN A 144 -7.42 -4.07 -6.46
C GLN A 144 -6.02 -4.45 -6.00
N GLU A 145 -5.48 -3.66 -5.07
CA GLU A 145 -4.29 -3.99 -4.30
C GLU A 145 -4.58 -5.19 -3.38
N ALA A 146 -4.41 -6.43 -3.88
CA ALA A 146 -4.58 -7.64 -3.06
C ALA A 146 -3.45 -7.81 -2.03
N VAL A 147 -2.31 -7.19 -2.31
CA VAL A 147 -1.19 -6.97 -1.39
C VAL A 147 -1.27 -5.50 -0.98
N PHE A 148 -1.25 -5.21 0.31
CA PHE A 148 -1.38 -3.85 0.82
C PHE A 148 -0.37 -3.67 1.97
N PRO A 149 0.28 -2.51 2.09
CA PRO A 149 0.48 -1.51 1.05
C PRO A 149 1.49 -2.02 0.01
N LEU A 150 1.17 -1.92 -1.29
CA LEU A 150 2.02 -2.46 -2.35
C LEU A 150 3.26 -1.59 -2.61
N PHE A 151 3.10 -0.26 -2.65
CA PHE A 151 4.20 0.68 -2.95
C PHE A 151 4.01 2.09 -2.37
N ILE A 152 2.79 2.46 -2.00
CA ILE A 152 2.44 3.81 -1.54
C ILE A 152 1.69 3.68 -0.22
N ILE A 153 2.36 4.07 0.87
CA ILE A 153 1.75 4.13 2.21
C ILE A 153 0.79 5.31 2.32
N GLN A 154 0.94 6.34 1.47
CA GLN A 154 0.04 7.48 1.44
C GLN A 154 -1.33 7.14 0.87
N LYS A 155 -2.34 7.33 1.71
CA LYS A 155 -3.73 7.47 1.31
C LYS A 155 -3.88 8.87 0.71
N LEU A 156 -3.66 9.01 -0.60
CA LEU A 156 -4.20 10.16 -1.33
C LEU A 156 -5.71 9.97 -1.35
N GLY A 157 -6.41 10.71 -0.48
CA GLY A 157 -7.86 10.77 -0.42
C GLY A 157 -8.44 11.42 -1.68
#